data_AF-A0A1F6VFW8-F1
#
_entry.id   AF-A0A1F6VFW8-F1
#
_cell.length_a   1.000
_cell.length_b   1.000
_cell.length_c   1.000
_cell.angle_alpha   90.00
_cell.angle_beta   90.00
_cell.angle_gamma   90.00
#
_symmetry.space_group_name_H-M   'P 1'
#
loop_
_entity.id
_entity.type
_entity.pdbx_description
1 polymer ?
#
loop_
_entity_poly.entity_id
_entity_poly.type
_entity_poly.pdbx_seq_one_letter_code
_entity_poly.pdbx_strand_id
1 'polypeptide(L)'
;MKFIFDFDDVLFHNTKLFKEHMYTSLKQAGISRVVAEEYYKTVRKNQFWLKELLTHFSLKESLYGEILKESKNFINKELLSVLKELGKENCYIVTHGNKEFQNNKIKISGITPLFSEIIVVQVSKKKAVEKICAKHKDEQVIFIDDKVKHFEDLDFKKYPNLKTILYDEQGLEKLKTILP
;
A
#
# COMPACT_ATOMS: atom_id res chain seq x y z
N MET A 1 7.46 -17.11 11.73
CA MET A 1 7.44 -16.59 10.34
C MET A 1 6.93 -15.17 10.38
N LYS A 2 7.45 -14.29 9.53
CA LYS A 2 7.03 -12.89 9.43
C LYS A 2 6.59 -12.55 8.01
N PHE A 3 5.66 -11.62 7.89
CA PHE A 3 5.03 -11.23 6.63
C PHE A 3 5.11 -9.71 6.47
N ILE A 4 5.68 -9.29 5.35
CA ILE A 4 5.77 -7.90 4.92
C ILE A 4 4.84 -7.74 3.73
N PHE A 5 3.83 -6.87 3.85
CA PHE A 5 2.88 -6.61 2.79
C PHE A 5 3.13 -5.23 2.19
N ASP A 6 3.09 -5.11 0.86
CA ASP A 6 2.73 -3.83 0.25
C ASP A 6 1.30 -3.46 0.64
N PHE A 7 0.99 -2.18 0.57
CA PHE A 7 -0.35 -1.67 0.81
C PHE A 7 -1.16 -1.61 -0.47
N ASP A 8 -0.75 -0.79 -1.43
CA ASP A 8 -1.49 -0.54 -2.67
C ASP A 8 -1.57 -1.80 -3.54
N ASP A 9 -2.78 -2.17 -3.97
CA ASP A 9 -3.08 -3.34 -4.81
C ASP A 9 -2.74 -4.72 -4.18
N VAL A 10 -2.35 -4.74 -2.90
CA VAL A 10 -2.23 -5.96 -2.07
C VAL A 10 -3.26 -5.92 -0.94
N LEU A 11 -3.03 -5.09 0.08
CA LEU A 11 -3.96 -4.88 1.21
C LEU A 11 -5.11 -3.95 0.85
N PHE A 12 -4.84 -2.97 -0.01
CA PHE A 12 -5.80 -2.03 -0.56
C PHE A 12 -6.21 -2.53 -1.94
N HIS A 13 -7.17 -3.47 -1.95
CA HIS A 13 -7.66 -4.12 -3.15
C HIS A 13 -8.35 -3.10 -4.05
N ASN A 14 -7.62 -2.71 -5.10
CA ASN A 14 -8.03 -1.90 -6.22
C ASN A 14 -7.83 -0.38 -6.05
N THR A 15 -6.58 0.04 -6.21
CA THR A 15 -6.23 1.47 -6.32
C THR A 15 -6.96 2.17 -7.46
N LYS A 16 -7.35 1.43 -8.51
CA LYS A 16 -8.17 1.95 -9.62
C LYS A 16 -9.58 2.33 -9.12
N LEU A 17 -10.24 1.55 -8.28
CA LEU A 17 -11.55 1.93 -7.71
C LEU A 17 -11.47 3.17 -6.82
N PHE A 18 -10.44 3.27 -5.98
CA PHE A 18 -10.22 4.50 -5.21
C PHE A 18 -9.96 5.72 -6.11
N LYS A 19 -9.25 5.53 -7.22
CA LYS A 19 -9.03 6.59 -8.22
C LYS A 19 -10.34 7.00 -8.92
N GLU A 20 -11.21 6.05 -9.25
CA GLU A 20 -12.54 6.34 -9.79
C GLU A 20 -13.41 7.11 -8.78
N HIS A 21 -13.36 6.74 -7.51
CA HIS A 21 -14.01 7.48 -6.43
C HIS A 21 -13.47 8.91 -6.34
N MET A 22 -12.14 9.09 -6.33
CA MET A 22 -11.50 10.39 -6.33
C MET A 22 -11.95 11.27 -7.51
N TYR A 23 -11.96 10.74 -8.74
CA TYR A 23 -12.43 11.50 -9.91
C TYR A 23 -13.93 11.83 -9.84
N THR A 24 -14.74 10.96 -9.25
CA THR A 24 -16.16 11.23 -9.03
C THR A 24 -16.35 12.39 -8.05
N SER A 25 -15.59 12.43 -6.95
CA SER A 25 -15.61 13.53 -5.99
C SER A 25 -15.14 14.86 -6.60
N LEU A 26 -14.09 14.83 -7.43
CA LEU A 26 -13.62 16.03 -8.15
C LEU A 26 -14.67 16.54 -9.14
N LYS A 27 -15.36 15.64 -9.85
CA LYS A 27 -16.48 15.99 -10.74
C LYS A 27 -17.63 16.65 -9.99
N GLN A 28 -18.00 16.14 -8.83
CA GLN A 28 -19.02 16.74 -7.97
C GLN A 28 -18.60 18.13 -7.46
N ALA A 29 -17.30 18.36 -7.31
CA ALA A 29 -16.73 19.66 -6.95
C ALA A 29 -16.51 20.61 -8.16
N GLY A 30 -16.98 20.24 -9.36
CA GLY A 30 -16.93 21.09 -10.55
C GLY A 30 -15.72 20.89 -11.47
N ILE A 31 -14.83 19.92 -11.17
CA ILE A 31 -13.66 19.63 -12.00
C ILE A 31 -13.96 18.48 -12.95
N SER A 32 -13.91 18.73 -14.27
CA SER A 32 -14.16 17.68 -15.24
C SER A 32 -13.11 16.55 -15.14
N ARG A 33 -13.54 15.33 -15.44
CA ARG A 33 -12.66 14.14 -15.39
C ARG A 33 -11.43 14.31 -16.28
N VAL A 34 -11.61 14.84 -17.49
CA VAL A 34 -10.53 15.03 -18.47
C VAL A 34 -9.45 15.95 -17.87
N VAL A 35 -9.85 17.10 -17.32
CA VAL A 35 -8.92 18.07 -16.70
C VAL A 35 -8.19 17.45 -15.50
N ALA A 36 -8.90 16.72 -14.64
CA ALA A 36 -8.30 16.06 -13.49
C ALA A 36 -7.30 14.96 -13.90
N GLU A 37 -7.60 14.18 -14.93
CA GLU A 37 -6.72 13.14 -15.46
C GLU A 37 -5.48 13.70 -16.14
N GLU A 38 -5.61 14.80 -16.89
CA GLU A 38 -4.50 15.51 -17.51
C GLU A 38 -3.51 16.01 -16.47
N TYR A 39 -3.99 16.70 -15.43
CA TYR A 39 -3.12 17.15 -14.35
C TYR A 39 -2.53 15.97 -13.56
N TYR A 40 -3.31 14.92 -13.28
CA TYR A 40 -2.78 13.72 -12.62
C TYR A 40 -1.59 13.09 -13.37
N LYS A 41 -1.61 13.10 -14.71
CA LYS A 41 -0.49 12.58 -15.53
C LYS A 41 0.81 13.34 -15.31
N THR A 42 0.77 14.63 -14.96
CA THR A 42 1.96 15.45 -14.72
C THR A 42 2.55 15.18 -13.34
N VAL A 43 1.71 15.03 -12.31
CA VAL A 43 2.16 14.87 -10.91
C VAL A 43 2.43 13.42 -10.50
N ARG A 44 1.82 12.42 -11.15
CA ARG A 44 1.97 11.00 -10.75
C ARG A 44 3.41 10.49 -10.81
N LYS A 45 4.27 11.12 -11.61
CA LYS A 45 5.70 10.76 -11.73
C LYS A 45 6.51 11.15 -10.49
N ASN A 46 6.03 12.12 -9.72
CA ASN A 46 6.75 12.75 -8.60
C ASN A 46 6.08 12.44 -7.25
N GLN A 47 5.62 11.19 -7.03
CA GLN A 47 4.86 10.77 -5.84
C GLN A 47 3.58 11.58 -5.62
N PHE A 48 2.51 11.15 -6.28
CA PHE A 48 1.19 11.77 -6.15
C PHE A 48 0.79 12.07 -4.69
N TRP A 49 0.34 13.31 -4.46
CA TRP A 49 -0.28 13.74 -3.21
C TRP A 49 -1.63 14.39 -3.50
N LEU A 50 -2.70 13.85 -2.90
CA LEU A 50 -4.06 14.35 -3.12
C LEU A 50 -4.23 15.82 -2.72
N LYS A 51 -3.54 16.32 -1.68
CA LYS A 51 -3.66 17.73 -1.29
C LYS A 51 -3.11 18.69 -2.36
N GLU A 52 -2.04 18.32 -3.06
CA GLU A 52 -1.53 19.12 -4.19
C GLU A 52 -2.53 19.15 -5.34
N LEU A 53 -3.21 18.03 -5.59
CA LEU A 53 -4.30 17.96 -6.57
C LEU A 53 -5.44 18.93 -6.22
N LEU A 54 -5.88 18.91 -4.97
CA LEU A 54 -6.95 19.79 -4.49
C LEU A 54 -6.53 21.27 -4.53
N THR A 55 -5.29 21.57 -4.12
CA THR A 55 -4.74 22.93 -4.12
C THR A 55 -4.65 23.48 -5.54
N HIS A 56 -4.17 22.67 -6.51
CA HIS A 56 -4.10 23.07 -7.92
C HIS A 56 -5.47 23.51 -8.47
N PHE A 57 -6.54 22.80 -8.10
CA PHE A 57 -7.90 23.12 -8.53
C PHE A 57 -8.64 24.09 -7.60
N SER A 58 -7.95 24.72 -6.64
CA SER A 58 -8.54 25.65 -5.67
C SER A 58 -9.73 25.04 -4.89
N LEU A 59 -9.67 23.74 -4.61
CA LEU A 59 -10.72 23.02 -3.89
C LEU A 59 -10.50 23.08 -2.38
N LYS A 60 -11.60 22.97 -1.61
CA LYS A 60 -11.57 22.99 -0.15
C LYS A 60 -10.79 21.78 0.41
N GLU A 61 -10.01 22.01 1.45
CA GLU A 61 -9.26 20.94 2.13
C GLU A 61 -10.18 19.86 2.72
N SER A 62 -11.42 20.18 3.08
CA SER A 62 -12.40 19.20 3.58
C SER A 62 -12.63 18.03 2.60
N LEU A 63 -12.50 18.28 1.29
CA LEU A 63 -12.65 17.26 0.24
C LEU A 63 -11.57 16.17 0.35
N TYR A 64 -10.39 16.49 0.90
CA TYR A 64 -9.35 15.50 1.19
C TYR A 64 -9.85 14.42 2.15
N GLY A 65 -10.46 14.84 3.26
CA GLY A 65 -11.05 13.94 4.24
C GLY A 65 -12.24 13.16 3.69
N GLU A 66 -13.07 13.82 2.88
CA GLU A 66 -14.22 13.19 2.23
C GLU A 66 -13.83 12.09 1.24
N ILE A 67 -12.75 12.27 0.48
CA ILE A 67 -12.24 11.23 -0.43
C ILE A 67 -11.60 10.09 0.38
N LEU A 68 -10.82 10.42 1.41
CA LEU A 68 -10.11 9.40 2.18
C LEU A 68 -11.02 8.56 3.09
N LYS A 69 -12.17 9.07 3.56
CA LYS A 69 -13.07 8.33 4.45
C LYS A 69 -13.55 7.00 3.86
N GLU A 70 -13.57 6.89 2.54
CA GLU A 70 -13.97 5.69 1.81
C GLU A 70 -12.84 4.63 1.75
N SER A 71 -11.62 4.94 2.24
CA SER A 71 -10.45 4.04 2.19
C SER A 71 -10.75 2.64 2.74
N LYS A 72 -11.58 2.54 3.78
CA LYS A 72 -11.99 1.25 4.39
C LYS A 72 -12.76 0.33 3.43
N ASN A 73 -13.42 0.91 2.42
CA ASN A 73 -14.24 0.16 1.46
C ASN A 73 -13.41 -0.48 0.34
N PHE A 74 -12.12 -0.15 0.26
CA PHE A 74 -11.18 -0.69 -0.73
C PHE A 74 -10.17 -1.67 -0.11
N ILE A 75 -10.43 -2.19 1.10
CA ILE A 75 -9.55 -3.17 1.74
C ILE A 75 -9.84 -4.57 1.20
N ASN A 76 -8.77 -5.33 0.99
CA ASN A 76 -8.86 -6.74 0.64
C ASN A 76 -9.42 -7.55 1.81
N LYS A 77 -10.71 -7.89 1.75
CA LYS A 77 -11.40 -8.58 2.85
C LYS A 77 -10.89 -10.00 3.09
N GLU A 78 -10.42 -10.69 2.04
CA GLU A 78 -9.89 -12.05 2.18
C GLU A 78 -8.52 -12.03 2.88
N LEU A 79 -7.64 -11.12 2.46
CA LEU A 79 -6.36 -10.87 3.13
C LEU A 79 -6.56 -10.41 4.58
N LEU A 80 -7.62 -9.65 4.87
CA LEU A 80 -7.92 -9.21 6.23
C LEU A 80 -8.17 -10.38 7.20
N SER A 81 -8.79 -11.47 6.72
CA SER A 81 -8.97 -12.69 7.52
C SER A 81 -7.63 -13.35 7.80
N VAL A 82 -6.79 -13.49 6.77
CA VAL A 82 -5.43 -14.04 6.90
C VAL A 82 -4.59 -13.24 7.90
N LEU A 83 -4.62 -11.90 7.82
CA LEU A 83 -3.87 -11.04 8.76
C LEU A 83 -4.29 -11.25 10.23
N LYS A 84 -5.57 -11.50 10.49
CA LYS A 84 -6.06 -11.75 11.85
C LYS A 84 -5.58 -13.09 12.38
N GLU A 85 -5.57 -14.12 11.53
CA GLU A 85 -5.05 -15.45 11.87
C GLU A 85 -3.54 -15.43 12.13
N LEU A 86 -2.81 -14.67 11.30
CA LEU A 86 -1.36 -14.49 11.44
C LEU A 86 -0.96 -13.77 12.73
N GLY A 87 -1.79 -12.87 13.25
CA GLY A 87 -1.44 -12.07 14.43
C GLY A 87 -0.57 -10.85 14.11
N LYS A 88 -0.76 -9.79 14.90
CA LYS A 88 -0.16 -8.46 14.69
C LYS A 88 1.37 -8.51 14.68
N GLU A 89 1.95 -9.27 15.58
CA GLU A 89 3.39 -9.45 15.79
C GLU A 89 4.10 -10.13 14.61
N ASN A 90 3.34 -10.71 13.68
CA ASN A 90 3.86 -11.35 12.48
C ASN A 90 3.68 -10.50 11.22
N CYS A 91 2.93 -9.40 11.28
CA CYS A 91 2.54 -8.61 10.11
C CYS A 91 3.20 -7.22 10.09
N TYR A 92 3.73 -6.85 8.92
CA TYR A 92 4.37 -5.57 8.64
C TYR A 92 3.79 -4.95 7.35
N ILE A 93 3.71 -3.62 7.28
CA ILE A 93 3.49 -2.92 6.01
C ILE A 93 4.79 -2.24 5.57
N VAL A 94 5.20 -2.48 4.33
CA VAL A 94 6.23 -1.70 3.65
C VAL A 94 5.69 -1.22 2.31
N THR A 95 5.36 0.07 2.23
CA THR A 95 4.72 0.64 1.03
C THR A 95 5.47 1.84 0.48
N HIS A 96 5.32 2.06 -0.82
CA HIS A 96 5.93 3.17 -1.53
C HIS A 96 4.91 4.30 -1.76
N GLY A 97 5.31 5.55 -1.48
CA GLY A 97 4.49 6.72 -1.82
C GLY A 97 4.80 7.93 -0.96
N ASN A 98 3.98 8.98 -1.13
CA ASN A 98 4.04 10.14 -0.26
C ASN A 98 3.70 9.72 1.18
N LYS A 99 4.59 10.05 2.13
CA LYS A 99 4.53 9.59 3.53
C LYS A 99 3.24 10.01 4.23
N GLU A 100 2.86 11.27 4.14
CA GLU A 100 1.63 11.76 4.78
C GLU A 100 0.40 11.10 4.17
N PHE A 101 0.35 11.05 2.84
CA PHE A 101 -0.79 10.48 2.12
C PHE A 101 -0.99 8.99 2.43
N GLN A 102 0.05 8.18 2.33
CA GLN A 102 -0.04 6.75 2.63
C GLN A 102 -0.40 6.50 4.10
N ASN A 103 0.22 7.23 5.04
CA ASN A 103 -0.11 7.07 6.46
C ASN A 103 -1.57 7.40 6.75
N ASN A 104 -2.10 8.48 6.18
CA ASN A 104 -3.51 8.85 6.36
C ASN A 104 -4.43 7.80 5.73
N LYS A 105 -4.12 7.34 4.52
CA LYS A 105 -4.90 6.31 3.81
C LYS A 105 -4.94 4.99 4.60
N ILE A 106 -3.79 4.51 5.08
CA ILE A 106 -3.70 3.29 5.90
C ILE A 106 -4.47 3.49 7.22
N LYS A 107 -4.26 4.60 7.92
CA LYS A 107 -4.94 4.88 9.20
C LYS A 107 -6.46 4.89 9.04
N ILE A 108 -6.98 5.58 8.02
CA ILE A 108 -8.42 5.72 7.79
C ILE A 108 -9.03 4.41 7.28
N SER A 109 -8.25 3.55 6.63
CA SER A 109 -8.72 2.22 6.25
C SER A 109 -8.99 1.29 7.44
N GLY A 110 -8.48 1.62 8.63
CA GLY A 110 -8.76 0.90 9.87
C GLY A 110 -7.93 -0.37 10.11
N ILE A 111 -6.96 -0.68 9.24
CA ILE A 111 -6.16 -1.92 9.37
C ILE A 111 -4.90 -1.76 10.22
N THR A 112 -4.52 -0.53 10.61
CA THR A 112 -3.31 -0.24 11.40
C THR A 112 -3.13 -1.14 12.63
N PRO A 113 -4.17 -1.47 13.42
CA PRO A 113 -4.00 -2.34 14.59
C PRO A 113 -3.50 -3.76 14.29
N LEU A 114 -3.58 -4.21 13.04
CA LEU A 114 -3.17 -5.55 12.61
C LEU A 114 -1.67 -5.66 12.27
N PHE A 115 -0.91 -4.58 12.39
CA PHE A 115 0.50 -4.57 12.01
C PHE A 115 1.41 -4.18 13.17
N SER A 116 2.54 -4.87 13.28
CA SER A 116 3.63 -4.57 14.22
C SER A 116 4.29 -3.24 13.88
N GLU A 117 4.54 -2.98 12.61
CA GLU A 117 5.19 -1.77 12.11
C GLU A 117 4.67 -1.43 10.71
N ILE A 118 4.57 -0.13 10.42
CA ILE A 118 4.17 0.42 9.12
C ILE A 118 5.27 1.36 8.66
N ILE A 119 5.87 1.05 7.52
CA ILE A 119 6.99 1.80 6.96
C ILE A 119 6.59 2.32 5.57
N VAL A 120 6.52 3.64 5.43
CA VAL A 120 6.34 4.29 4.12
C VAL A 120 7.69 4.76 3.60
N VAL A 121 8.04 4.33 2.39
CA VAL A 121 9.27 4.71 1.70
C VAL A 121 8.98 5.55 0.46
N GLN A 122 9.95 6.36 0.06
CA GLN A 122 9.87 7.25 -1.09
C GLN A 122 10.64 6.75 -2.32
N VAL A 123 11.46 5.70 -2.17
CA VAL A 123 12.34 5.23 -3.24
C VAL A 123 12.28 3.71 -3.30
N SER A 124 13.37 3.00 -2.96
CA SER A 124 13.36 1.56 -2.83
C SER A 124 12.83 1.11 -1.46
N LYS A 125 12.14 -0.04 -1.45
CA LYS A 125 11.70 -0.75 -0.23
C LYS A 125 12.84 -1.55 0.41
N LYS A 126 13.96 -1.76 -0.30
CA LYS A 126 15.11 -2.59 0.11
C LYS A 126 15.51 -2.38 1.57
N LYS A 127 15.89 -1.16 1.94
CA LYS A 127 16.38 -0.88 3.30
C LYS A 127 15.36 -1.24 4.39
N ALA A 128 14.06 -1.04 4.12
CA ALA A 128 13.01 -1.37 5.07
C ALA A 128 12.80 -2.88 5.20
N VAL A 129 12.74 -3.59 4.06
CA VAL A 129 12.61 -5.06 4.01
C VAL A 129 13.80 -5.74 4.68
N GLU A 130 15.02 -5.34 4.31
CA GLU A 130 16.26 -5.90 4.85
C GLU A 130 16.43 -5.64 6.36
N LYS A 131 15.95 -4.50 6.86
CA LYS A 131 15.93 -4.21 8.30
C LYS A 131 15.04 -5.19 9.06
N ILE A 132 13.87 -5.53 8.50
CA ILE A 132 12.96 -6.52 9.10
C ILE A 132 13.60 -7.92 9.02
N CYS A 133 14.24 -8.28 7.91
CA CYS A 133 14.95 -9.55 7.77
C CYS A 133 16.09 -9.69 8.79
N ALA A 134 16.87 -8.62 9.01
CA ALA A 134 17.93 -8.60 10.01
C ALA A 134 17.40 -8.74 11.45
N LYS A 135 16.26 -8.12 11.75
CA LYS A 135 15.58 -8.21 13.05
C LYS A 135 15.08 -9.63 13.33
N HIS A 136 14.68 -10.36 12.30
CA HIS A 136 14.11 -11.70 12.37
C HIS A 136 14.99 -12.75 11.67
N LYS A 137 16.31 -12.71 11.93
CA LYS A 137 17.30 -13.54 11.22
C LYS A 137 17.07 -15.06 11.33
N ASP A 138 16.46 -15.50 12.43
CA ASP A 138 16.20 -16.92 12.74
C ASP A 138 14.79 -17.36 12.30
N GLU A 139 14.03 -16.47 11.67
CA GLU A 139 12.69 -16.75 11.14
C GLU A 139 12.64 -16.49 9.64
N GLN A 140 11.81 -17.27 8.93
CA GLN A 140 11.49 -16.95 7.54
C GLN A 140 10.67 -15.66 7.47
N VAL A 141 11.05 -14.78 6.54
CA VAL A 141 10.36 -13.52 6.23
C VAL A 141 9.83 -13.59 4.81
N ILE A 142 8.54 -13.35 4.63
CA ILE A 142 7.86 -13.34 3.33
C ILE A 142 7.55 -11.90 2.97
N PHE A 143 8.03 -11.42 1.82
CA PHE A 143 7.68 -10.12 1.27
C PHE A 143 6.69 -10.26 0.12
N ILE A 144 5.51 -9.66 0.27
CA ILE A 144 4.38 -9.75 -0.64
C ILE A 144 4.18 -8.37 -1.29
N ASP A 145 4.26 -8.32 -2.61
CA ASP A 145 4.15 -7.08 -3.39
C ASP A 145 3.53 -7.37 -4.77
N ASP A 146 2.76 -6.43 -5.34
CA ASP A 146 2.13 -6.58 -6.65
C ASP A 146 3.10 -6.28 -7.82
N LYS A 147 4.30 -5.75 -7.54
CA LYS A 147 5.26 -5.31 -8.57
C LYS A 147 6.61 -6.00 -8.43
N VAL A 148 6.99 -6.74 -9.48
CA VAL A 148 8.29 -7.44 -9.60
C VAL A 148 9.49 -6.52 -9.33
N LYS A 149 9.45 -5.25 -9.79
CA LYS A 149 10.52 -4.28 -9.59
C LYS A 149 10.90 -4.04 -8.13
N HIS A 150 9.98 -4.29 -7.18
CA HIS A 150 10.25 -4.14 -5.75
C HIS A 150 11.06 -5.31 -5.18
N PHE A 151 11.29 -6.36 -5.96
CA PHE A 151 12.14 -7.50 -5.59
C PHE A 151 13.55 -7.42 -6.19
N GLU A 152 13.73 -6.69 -7.29
CA GLU A 152 14.93 -6.71 -8.12
C GLU A 152 16.22 -6.30 -7.39
N ASP A 153 16.13 -5.39 -6.42
CA ASP A 153 17.29 -4.85 -5.71
C ASP A 153 17.55 -5.49 -4.34
N LEU A 154 16.76 -6.51 -3.95
CA LEU A 154 16.90 -7.22 -2.68
C LEU A 154 18.12 -8.15 -2.67
N ASP A 155 18.82 -8.21 -1.53
CA ASP A 155 20.00 -9.06 -1.37
C ASP A 155 19.66 -10.42 -0.72
N PHE A 156 19.26 -11.39 -1.54
CA PHE A 156 18.94 -12.75 -1.10
C PHE A 156 20.15 -13.55 -0.59
N LYS A 157 21.38 -13.16 -0.95
CA LYS A 157 22.59 -13.80 -0.42
C LYS A 157 22.85 -13.37 1.01
N LYS A 158 22.67 -12.07 1.29
CA LYS A 158 22.79 -11.51 2.64
C LYS A 158 21.63 -11.90 3.55
N TYR A 159 20.42 -12.03 2.99
CA TYR A 159 19.20 -12.38 3.73
C TYR A 159 18.57 -13.67 3.18
N PRO A 160 19.18 -14.85 3.46
CA PRO A 160 18.66 -16.13 2.96
C PRO A 160 17.29 -16.50 3.55
N ASN A 161 16.90 -15.87 4.67
CA ASN A 161 15.60 -16.03 5.30
C ASN A 161 14.47 -15.26 4.58
N LEU A 162 14.79 -14.41 3.61
CA LEU A 162 13.83 -13.67 2.81
C LEU A 162 13.30 -14.50 1.63
N LYS A 163 11.98 -14.60 1.52
CA LYS A 163 11.26 -15.08 0.33
C LYS A 163 10.31 -14.01 -0.17
N THR A 164 9.92 -14.09 -1.43
CA THR A 164 8.99 -13.15 -2.06
C THR A 164 7.77 -13.87 -2.62
N ILE A 165 6.63 -13.18 -2.60
CA ILE A 165 5.42 -13.56 -3.32
C ILE A 165 5.01 -12.38 -4.18
N LEU A 166 4.97 -12.57 -5.50
CA LEU A 166 4.28 -11.65 -6.38
C LEU A 166 2.78 -11.80 -6.18
N TYR A 167 2.12 -10.73 -5.74
CA TYR A 167 0.68 -10.71 -5.50
C TYR A 167 -0.07 -10.38 -6.78
N ASP A 168 -0.20 -11.40 -7.64
CA ASP A 168 -1.01 -11.39 -8.86
C ASP A 168 -2.39 -12.04 -8.61
N GLU A 169 -3.09 -12.45 -9.67
CA GLU A 169 -4.39 -13.13 -9.58
C GLU A 169 -4.36 -14.41 -8.71
N GLN A 170 -3.19 -15.02 -8.53
CA GLN A 170 -2.98 -16.21 -7.70
C GLN A 170 -2.25 -15.88 -6.39
N GLY A 171 -2.02 -14.60 -6.09
CA GLY A 171 -1.25 -14.14 -4.93
C GLY A 171 -1.81 -14.63 -3.60
N LEU A 172 -3.14 -14.62 -3.45
CA LEU A 172 -3.80 -15.13 -2.24
C LEU A 172 -3.60 -16.64 -2.07
N GLU A 173 -3.74 -17.42 -3.15
CA GLU A 173 -3.56 -18.87 -3.10
C GLU A 173 -2.12 -19.24 -2.79
N LYS A 174 -1.15 -18.58 -3.45
CA LYS A 174 0.29 -18.72 -3.12
C LYS A 174 0.56 -18.44 -1.65
N LEU A 175 -0.04 -17.38 -1.09
CA LEU A 175 0.09 -17.06 0.33
C LEU A 175 -0.48 -18.19 1.20
N LYS A 176 -1.70 -18.69 0.90
CA LYS A 176 -2.34 -19.77 1.66
C LYS A 176 -1.52 -21.06 1.68
N THR A 177 -0.79 -21.40 0.60
CA THR A 177 0.04 -22.61 0.58
C THR A 177 1.22 -22.61 1.56
N ILE A 178 1.59 -21.44 2.10
CA ILE A 178 2.70 -21.29 3.04
C ILE A 178 2.25 -20.85 4.44
N LEU A 179 0.94 -20.72 4.66
CA LEU A 179 0.40 -20.49 5.99
C LEU A 179 0.55 -21.79 6.81
N PRO A 180 0.82 -21.67 8.13
CA PRO A 180 0.96 -22.81 9.02
C PRO A 180 -0.36 -23.59 9.23
#